data_AF-A0A7Z2ZD09-F1
#
_entry.id   AF-A0A7Z2ZD09-F1
#
_cell.length_a   1.000
_cell.length_b   1.000
_cell.length_c   1.000
_cell.angle_alpha   90.00
_cell.angle_beta   90.00
_cell.angle_gamma   90.00
#
_symmetry.space_group_name_H-M   'P 1'
#
loop_
_entity.id
_entity.type
_entity.pdbx_description
1 polymer ?
#
loop_
_entity_poly.entity_id
_entity_poly.type
_entity_poly.pdbx_seq_one_letter_code
_entity_poly.pdbx_strand_id
1 'polypeptide(L)'
;MRAFVIGWVCWMGLASAVVADEASHRASAERFLKLAKAESMTNTIYEQVDDLLAAQFARMGGSMHTEHVLREYQDKARVELDKELTWDAMRDEMISLYTSVFTEQELDQLSRFYESKVGTKLMVYLPELTRESMAVTRERVQGRVAPRIEVLIDQMEEAVLAKQTGQR
;
A
#
# COMPACT_ATOMS: atom_id res chain seq x y z
N MET A 1 29.74 57.74 -39.67
CA MET A 1 29.10 57.91 -38.34
C MET A 1 27.64 57.48 -38.44
N ARG A 2 27.20 56.64 -37.49
CA ARG A 2 25.79 56.28 -37.13
C ARG A 2 25.08 55.34 -38.12
N ALA A 3 24.85 54.05 -37.87
CA ALA A 3 24.17 53.32 -36.77
C ALA A 3 22.63 53.23 -36.90
N PHE A 4 22.11 51.99 -36.91
CA PHE A 4 20.86 51.42 -36.34
C PHE A 4 20.21 50.38 -37.30
N VAL A 5 20.30 49.07 -37.07
CA VAL A 5 19.51 48.22 -36.13
C VAL A 5 18.03 48.14 -36.52
N ILE A 6 17.60 46.99 -37.05
CA ILE A 6 16.34 46.24 -36.80
C ILE A 6 16.71 44.78 -37.16
N GLY A 7 16.48 43.75 -36.37
CA GLY A 7 15.77 43.61 -35.11
C GLY A 7 15.66 42.11 -34.88
N TRP A 8 16.34 41.64 -33.84
CA TRP A 8 16.16 40.31 -33.28
C TRP A 8 14.71 40.17 -32.80
N VAL A 9 13.93 39.28 -33.43
CA VAL A 9 12.66 38.77 -32.88
C VAL A 9 12.68 37.26 -33.05
N CYS A 10 13.33 36.57 -32.12
CA CYS A 10 13.15 35.12 -31.93
C CYS A 10 13.85 34.66 -30.64
N TRP A 11 13.26 34.90 -29.46
CA TRP A 11 13.50 34.05 -28.28
C TRP A 11 12.57 34.37 -27.10
N MET A 12 11.32 33.90 -27.12
CA MET A 12 10.47 34.01 -25.92
C MET A 12 9.33 32.97 -25.87
N GLY A 13 9.59 31.74 -26.32
CA GLY A 13 8.56 30.69 -26.41
C GLY A 13 8.85 29.35 -25.70
N LEU A 14 10.00 29.17 -25.07
CA LEU A 14 10.43 27.84 -24.57
C LEU A 14 10.08 27.54 -23.10
N ALA A 15 9.63 28.52 -22.31
CA ALA A 15 9.37 28.30 -20.89
C ALA A 15 8.00 27.67 -20.59
N SER A 16 7.00 27.82 -21.47
CA SER A 16 5.63 27.36 -21.20
C SER A 16 5.41 25.86 -21.39
N ALA A 17 6.24 25.19 -22.20
CA ALA A 17 6.07 23.76 -22.48
C ALA A 17 6.45 22.88 -21.28
N VAL A 18 7.53 23.23 -20.57
CA VAL A 18 8.04 22.43 -19.43
C VAL A 18 7.07 22.43 -18.26
N VAL A 19 6.45 23.58 -17.95
CA VAL A 19 5.47 23.69 -16.85
C VAL A 19 4.17 22.97 -17.19
N ALA A 20 3.77 22.94 -18.46
CA ALA A 20 2.57 22.23 -18.90
C ALA A 20 2.74 20.71 -18.82
N ASP A 21 3.91 20.19 -19.18
CA ASP A 21 4.28 18.77 -19.13
C ASP A 21 4.36 18.25 -17.68
N GLU A 22 4.91 19.04 -16.77
CA GLU A 22 4.95 18.70 -15.34
C GLU A 22 3.54 18.66 -14.73
N ALA A 23 2.67 19.61 -15.10
CA ALA A 23 1.29 19.64 -14.62
C ALA A 23 0.45 18.47 -15.17
N SER A 24 0.62 18.08 -16.43
CA SER A 24 -0.07 16.91 -17.00
C SER A 24 0.39 15.61 -16.36
N HIS A 25 1.70 15.47 -16.11
CA HIS A 25 2.25 14.29 -15.45
C HIS A 25 1.72 14.11 -14.03
N ARG A 26 1.70 15.20 -13.23
CA ARG A 26 1.08 15.19 -11.90
C ARG A 26 -0.40 14.83 -11.94
N ALA A 27 -1.14 15.35 -12.91
CA ALA A 27 -2.56 15.03 -13.07
C ALA A 27 -2.78 13.56 -13.43
N SER A 28 -1.91 12.96 -14.25
CA SER A 28 -1.95 11.53 -14.58
C SER A 28 -1.66 10.65 -13.38
N ALA A 29 -0.70 11.04 -12.53
CA ALA A 29 -0.45 10.35 -11.25
C ALA A 29 -1.64 10.45 -10.30
N GLU A 30 -2.26 11.63 -10.16
CA GLU A 30 -3.43 11.81 -9.32
C GLU A 30 -4.61 10.94 -9.76
N ARG A 31 -4.88 10.86 -11.09
CA ARG A 31 -5.93 9.97 -11.63
C ARG A 31 -5.65 8.52 -11.28
N PHE A 32 -4.42 8.07 -11.51
CA PHE A 32 -4.01 6.71 -11.19
C PHE A 32 -4.21 6.39 -9.70
N LEU A 33 -3.75 7.27 -8.80
CA LEU A 33 -3.82 7.06 -7.35
C LEU A 33 -5.26 6.99 -6.82
N LYS A 34 -6.16 7.80 -7.39
CA LYS A 34 -7.60 7.73 -7.09
C LYS A 34 -8.20 6.40 -7.53
N LEU A 35 -7.87 5.92 -8.73
CA LEU A 35 -8.33 4.62 -9.23
C LEU A 35 -7.78 3.46 -8.40
N ALA A 36 -6.51 3.54 -7.99
CA ALA A 36 -5.85 2.58 -7.12
C ALA A 36 -6.36 2.62 -5.67
N LYS A 37 -7.28 3.54 -5.33
CA LYS A 37 -7.84 3.76 -4.00
C LYS A 37 -6.76 4.01 -2.94
N ALA A 38 -5.79 4.87 -3.25
CA ALA A 38 -4.73 5.24 -2.32
C ALA A 38 -5.27 5.74 -0.96
N GLU A 39 -6.43 6.41 -0.96
CA GLU A 39 -7.13 6.84 0.27
C GLU A 39 -7.46 5.66 1.19
N SER A 40 -7.78 4.48 0.65
CA SER A 40 -8.10 3.31 1.47
C SER A 40 -6.90 2.69 2.17
N MET A 41 -5.67 3.10 1.81
CA MET A 41 -4.44 2.58 2.43
C MET A 41 -4.28 3.02 3.88
N THR A 42 -4.87 4.17 4.25
CA THR A 42 -4.78 4.69 5.62
C THR A 42 -5.80 4.05 6.55
N ASN A 43 -6.89 3.46 6.05
CA ASN A 43 -7.96 2.85 6.85
C ASN A 43 -7.44 1.89 7.93
N THR A 44 -6.46 1.05 7.60
CA THR A 44 -5.86 0.13 8.57
C THR A 44 -5.15 0.84 9.72
N ILE A 45 -4.60 2.04 9.49
CA ILE A 45 -4.00 2.87 10.55
C ILE A 45 -5.08 3.41 11.50
N TYR A 46 -6.23 3.85 10.97
CA TYR A 46 -7.36 4.26 11.81
C TYR A 46 -7.84 3.13 12.72
N GLU A 47 -8.01 1.93 12.15
CA GLU A 47 -8.41 0.74 12.92
C GLU A 47 -7.38 0.38 14.00
N GLN A 48 -6.08 0.42 13.67
CA GLN A 48 -5.01 0.15 14.65
C GLN A 48 -5.00 1.14 15.81
N VAL A 49 -5.26 2.43 15.56
CA VAL A 49 -5.34 3.45 16.61
C VAL A 49 -6.57 3.24 17.48
N ASP A 50 -7.72 2.92 16.88
CA ASP A 50 -8.94 2.59 17.61
C ASP A 50 -8.74 1.39 18.53
N ASP A 51 -8.09 0.32 18.04
CA ASP A 51 -7.76 -0.88 18.81
C ASP A 51 -6.81 -0.56 19.97
N LEU A 52 -5.80 0.29 19.73
CA LEU A 52 -4.87 0.74 20.76
C LEU A 52 -5.58 1.49 21.89
N LEU A 53 -6.51 2.40 21.54
CA LEU A 53 -7.31 3.13 22.51
C LEU A 53 -8.23 2.20 23.30
N ALA A 54 -8.87 1.25 22.63
CA ALA A 54 -9.74 0.26 23.27
C ALA A 54 -8.96 -0.63 24.25
N ALA A 55 -7.77 -1.10 23.86
CA ALA A 55 -6.92 -1.90 24.73
C ALA A 55 -6.48 -1.12 25.98
N GLN A 56 -6.09 0.15 25.82
CA GLN A 56 -5.71 1.01 26.94
C GLN A 56 -6.91 1.31 27.86
N PHE A 57 -8.08 1.57 27.28
CA PHE A 57 -9.33 1.76 28.03
C PHE A 57 -9.68 0.55 28.89
N ALA A 58 -9.60 -0.66 28.33
CA ALA A 58 -9.82 -1.90 29.08
C ALA A 58 -8.80 -2.06 30.23
N ARG A 59 -7.52 -1.75 29.98
CA ARG A 59 -6.46 -1.82 31.01
C ARG A 59 -6.68 -0.87 32.18
N MET A 60 -7.33 0.27 31.96
CA MET A 60 -7.69 1.23 33.00
C MET A 60 -8.97 0.85 33.77
N GLY A 61 -9.56 -0.32 33.50
CA GLY A 61 -10.82 -0.75 34.11
C GLY A 61 -12.05 -0.13 33.47
N GLY A 62 -11.96 0.24 32.19
CA GLY A 62 -13.10 0.71 31.41
C GLY A 62 -14.28 -0.27 31.46
N SER A 63 -15.49 0.27 31.51
CA SER A 63 -16.73 -0.51 31.62
C SER A 63 -17.77 0.01 30.64
N MET A 64 -18.88 -0.73 30.47
CA MET A 64 -20.01 -0.30 29.64
C MET A 64 -20.53 1.10 30.01
N HIS A 65 -20.47 1.50 31.28
CA HIS A 65 -20.93 2.82 31.72
C HIS A 65 -20.01 3.96 31.26
N THR A 66 -18.72 3.67 31.03
CA THR A 66 -17.71 4.64 30.59
C THR A 66 -17.35 4.53 29.12
N GLU A 67 -18.02 3.66 28.36
CA GLU A 67 -17.77 3.42 26.93
C GLU A 67 -17.91 4.71 26.09
N HIS A 68 -18.78 5.63 26.50
CA HIS A 68 -18.89 6.94 25.86
C HIS A 68 -17.59 7.75 25.88
N VAL A 69 -16.76 7.58 26.92
CA VAL A 69 -15.44 8.22 27.03
C VAL A 69 -14.49 7.63 26.00
N LEU A 70 -14.49 6.30 25.82
CA LEU A 70 -13.68 5.66 24.78
C LEU A 70 -14.06 6.20 23.39
N ARG A 71 -15.36 6.25 23.08
CA ARG A 71 -15.85 6.81 21.81
C ARG A 71 -15.41 8.25 21.59
N GLU A 72 -15.54 9.11 22.61
CA GLU A 72 -15.10 10.50 22.52
C GLU A 72 -13.60 10.62 22.17
N TYR A 73 -12.76 9.78 22.76
CA TYR A 73 -11.31 9.80 22.48
C TYR A 73 -10.94 9.15 21.15
N GLN A 74 -11.70 8.15 20.70
CA GLN A 74 -11.57 7.62 19.33
C GLN A 74 -11.92 8.71 18.30
N ASP A 75 -13.00 9.46 18.51
CA ASP A 75 -13.37 10.58 17.64
C ASP A 75 -12.28 11.67 17.62
N LYS A 76 -11.72 12.02 18.78
CA LYS A 76 -10.59 12.95 18.87
C LYS A 76 -9.36 12.43 18.14
N ALA A 77 -9.02 11.14 18.30
CA ALA A 77 -7.89 10.55 17.60
C ALA A 77 -8.11 10.55 16.08
N ARG A 78 -9.33 10.28 15.61
CA ARG A 78 -9.70 10.40 14.19
C ARG A 78 -9.47 11.82 13.68
N VAL A 79 -9.88 12.84 14.42
CA VAL A 79 -9.62 14.24 14.05
C VAL A 79 -8.11 14.54 13.96
N GLU A 80 -7.29 14.00 14.85
CA GLU A 80 -5.83 14.15 14.75
C GLU A 80 -5.24 13.40 13.54
N LEU A 81 -5.72 12.19 13.26
CA LEU A 81 -5.30 11.42 12.09
C LEU A 81 -5.70 12.12 10.79
N ASP A 82 -6.91 12.68 10.70
CA ASP A 82 -7.41 13.36 9.49
C ASP A 82 -6.53 14.55 9.07
N LYS A 83 -5.91 15.25 10.03
CA LYS A 83 -5.00 16.36 9.73
C LYS A 83 -3.80 15.94 8.89
N GLU A 84 -3.38 14.68 9.02
CA GLU A 84 -2.15 14.17 8.42
C GLU A 84 -2.41 13.10 7.34
N LEU A 85 -3.51 12.35 7.46
CA LEU A 85 -3.77 11.13 6.68
C LEU A 85 -4.92 11.27 5.68
N THR A 86 -5.57 12.44 5.62
CA THR A 86 -6.52 12.71 4.54
C THR A 86 -5.81 12.71 3.20
N TRP A 87 -6.54 12.33 2.14
CA TRP A 87 -6.00 12.39 0.78
C TRP A 87 -5.40 13.76 0.47
N ASP A 88 -6.06 14.85 0.88
CA ASP A 88 -5.59 16.21 0.62
C ASP A 88 -4.30 16.54 1.36
N ALA A 89 -4.09 16.02 2.58
CA ALA A 89 -2.86 16.21 3.34
C ALA A 89 -1.67 15.46 2.73
N MET A 90 -1.90 14.30 2.12
CA MET A 90 -0.85 13.43 1.58
C MET A 90 -0.68 13.53 0.05
N ARG A 91 -1.56 14.27 -0.63
CA ARG A 91 -1.71 14.24 -2.09
C ARG A 91 -0.38 14.53 -2.78
N ASP A 92 0.30 15.59 -2.37
CA ASP A 92 1.47 16.09 -3.08
C ASP A 92 2.67 15.15 -2.92
N GLU A 93 2.88 14.58 -1.73
CA GLU A 93 3.88 13.55 -1.48
C GLU A 93 3.61 12.29 -2.30
N MET A 94 2.35 11.84 -2.35
CA MET A 94 1.96 10.67 -3.11
C MET A 94 2.13 10.87 -4.62
N ILE A 95 1.72 12.03 -5.15
CA ILE A 95 1.96 12.37 -6.56
C ILE A 95 3.46 12.41 -6.85
N SER A 96 4.26 13.05 -5.98
CA SER A 96 5.71 13.15 -6.16
C SER A 96 6.38 11.77 -6.17
N LEU A 97 5.96 10.85 -5.30
CA LEU A 97 6.49 9.49 -5.25
C LEU A 97 6.27 8.77 -6.59
N TYR A 98 5.05 8.84 -7.13
CA TYR A 98 4.70 8.11 -8.34
C TYR A 98 5.28 8.74 -9.62
N THR A 99 5.29 10.07 -9.71
CA THR A 99 5.91 10.79 -10.84
C THR A 99 7.43 10.60 -10.89
N SER A 100 8.07 10.27 -9.77
CA SER A 100 9.51 9.93 -9.75
C SER A 100 9.84 8.55 -10.35
N VAL A 101 8.85 7.66 -10.46
CA VAL A 101 9.03 6.26 -10.89
C VAL A 101 8.44 6.00 -12.26
N PHE A 102 7.23 6.53 -12.52
CA PHE A 102 6.48 6.27 -13.73
C PHE A 102 6.39 7.52 -14.59
N THR A 103 6.54 7.35 -15.90
CA THR A 103 6.25 8.39 -16.88
C THR A 103 4.75 8.70 -16.94
N GLU A 104 4.40 9.87 -17.47
CA GLU A 104 2.98 10.22 -17.70
C GLU A 104 2.25 9.16 -18.52
N GLN A 105 2.89 8.68 -19.59
CA GLN A 105 2.31 7.68 -20.49
C GLN A 105 2.04 6.34 -19.79
N GLU A 106 2.93 5.91 -18.88
CA GLU A 106 2.74 4.67 -18.11
C GLU A 106 1.61 4.82 -17.10
N LEU A 107 1.52 5.95 -16.40
CA LEU A 107 0.43 6.23 -15.46
C LEU A 107 -0.93 6.26 -16.16
N ASP A 108 -0.99 6.80 -17.39
CA ASP A 108 -2.20 6.78 -18.21
C ASP A 108 -2.57 5.37 -18.67
N GLN A 109 -1.59 4.55 -19.06
CA GLN A 109 -1.85 3.15 -19.43
C GLN A 109 -2.36 2.34 -18.24
N LEU A 110 -1.74 2.53 -17.06
CA LEU A 110 -2.19 1.89 -15.83
C LEU A 110 -3.60 2.32 -15.46
N SER A 111 -3.91 3.62 -15.55
CA SER A 111 -5.25 4.15 -15.29
C SER A 111 -6.29 3.50 -16.20
N ARG A 112 -6.04 3.46 -17.51
CA ARG A 112 -6.93 2.79 -18.48
C ARG A 112 -7.13 1.31 -18.18
N PHE A 113 -6.08 0.62 -17.74
CA PHE A 113 -6.19 -0.78 -17.36
C PHE A 113 -7.09 -0.95 -16.13
N TYR A 114 -6.88 -0.18 -15.06
CA TYR A 114 -7.69 -0.27 -13.83
C TYR A 114 -9.16 0.12 -14.04
N GLU A 115 -9.44 1.06 -14.95
CA GLU A 115 -10.81 1.42 -15.37
C GLU A 115 -11.49 0.33 -16.21
N SER A 116 -10.72 -0.56 -16.85
CA SER A 116 -11.30 -1.63 -17.66
C SER A 116 -12.07 -2.64 -16.80
N LYS A 117 -13.07 -3.30 -17.39
CA LYS A 117 -13.84 -4.37 -16.71
C LYS A 117 -12.94 -5.46 -16.10
N VAL A 118 -11.84 -5.80 -16.78
CA VAL A 118 -10.90 -6.82 -16.31
C VAL A 118 -10.00 -6.28 -15.20
N GLY A 119 -9.46 -5.07 -15.34
CA GLY A 119 -8.62 -4.45 -14.31
C GLY A 119 -9.38 -4.15 -13.02
N THR A 120 -10.61 -3.65 -13.11
CA THR A 120 -11.49 -3.47 -11.94
C THR A 120 -11.78 -4.82 -11.27
N LYS A 121 -12.12 -5.86 -12.06
CA LYS A 121 -12.33 -7.21 -11.51
C LYS A 121 -11.07 -7.74 -10.83
N LEU A 122 -9.89 -7.56 -11.44
CA LEU A 122 -8.63 -7.97 -10.85
C LEU A 122 -8.41 -7.26 -9.51
N MET A 123 -8.53 -5.94 -9.46
CA MET A 123 -8.35 -5.15 -8.23
C MET A 123 -9.27 -5.60 -7.09
N VAL A 124 -10.54 -5.89 -7.39
CA VAL A 124 -11.53 -6.32 -6.39
C VAL A 124 -11.25 -7.73 -5.87
N TYR A 125 -10.85 -8.66 -6.75
CA TYR A 125 -10.75 -10.08 -6.39
C TYR A 125 -9.34 -10.57 -6.07
N LEU A 126 -8.29 -9.80 -6.40
CA LEU A 126 -6.90 -10.21 -6.17
C LEU A 126 -6.58 -10.49 -4.68
N PRO A 127 -7.05 -9.71 -3.70
CA PRO A 127 -6.84 -10.03 -2.28
C PRO A 127 -7.43 -11.40 -1.90
N GLU A 128 -8.64 -11.67 -2.37
CA GLU A 128 -9.35 -12.93 -2.10
C GLU A 128 -8.66 -14.12 -2.78
N LEU A 129 -8.28 -13.97 -4.05
CA LEU A 129 -7.53 -14.99 -4.78
C LEU A 129 -6.19 -15.30 -4.09
N THR A 130 -5.51 -14.29 -3.55
CA THR A 130 -4.27 -14.47 -2.78
C THR A 130 -4.54 -15.28 -1.49
N ARG A 131 -5.61 -14.93 -0.75
CA ARG A 131 -6.03 -15.65 0.46
C ARG A 131 -6.34 -17.12 0.18
N GLU A 132 -7.13 -17.38 -0.86
CA GLU A 132 -7.50 -18.72 -1.34
C GLU A 132 -6.27 -19.52 -1.78
N SER A 133 -5.35 -18.90 -2.53
CA SER A 133 -4.11 -19.55 -2.99
C SER A 133 -3.21 -20.00 -1.83
N MET A 134 -3.11 -19.18 -0.78
CA MET A 134 -2.41 -19.59 0.44
C MET A 134 -3.12 -20.73 1.17
N ALA A 135 -4.47 -20.76 1.18
CA ALA A 135 -5.24 -21.84 1.79
C ALA A 135 -4.97 -23.18 1.09
N VAL A 136 -4.98 -23.21 -0.25
CA VAL A 136 -4.61 -24.40 -1.04
C VAL A 136 -3.19 -24.88 -0.69
N THR A 137 -2.25 -23.96 -0.54
CA THR A 137 -0.86 -24.30 -0.18
C THR A 137 -0.80 -24.92 1.21
N ARG A 138 -1.49 -24.32 2.21
CA ARG A 138 -1.57 -24.88 3.57
C ARG A 138 -2.19 -26.27 3.59
N GLU A 139 -3.28 -26.49 2.87
CA GLU A 139 -3.95 -27.79 2.76
C GLU A 139 -3.01 -28.85 2.18
N ARG A 140 -2.27 -28.52 1.12
CA ARG A 140 -1.28 -29.44 0.53
C ARG A 140 -0.15 -29.76 1.49
N VAL A 141 0.35 -28.76 2.23
CA VAL A 141 1.40 -28.98 3.22
C VAL A 141 0.89 -29.92 4.31
N GLN A 142 -0.27 -29.64 4.90
CA GLN A 142 -0.85 -30.45 5.98
C GLN A 142 -1.21 -31.86 5.52
N GLY A 143 -1.89 -32.00 4.37
CA GLY A 143 -2.42 -33.28 3.93
C GLY A 143 -1.42 -34.19 3.20
N ARG A 144 -0.35 -33.63 2.60
CA ARG A 144 0.55 -34.41 1.73
C ARG A 144 2.01 -34.34 2.13
N VAL A 145 2.45 -33.20 2.65
CA VAL A 145 3.87 -32.97 2.97
C VAL A 145 4.16 -33.34 4.42
N ALA A 146 3.34 -32.90 5.38
CA ALA A 146 3.57 -33.11 6.80
C ALA A 146 3.82 -34.57 7.19
N PRO A 147 3.05 -35.57 6.72
CA PRO A 147 3.33 -36.97 7.05
C PRO A 147 4.68 -37.48 6.52
N ARG A 148 5.15 -36.94 5.39
CA ARG A 148 6.47 -37.29 4.84
C ARG A 148 7.59 -36.64 5.64
N ILE A 149 7.36 -35.43 6.15
CA ILE A 149 8.30 -34.77 7.05
C ILE A 149 8.39 -35.55 8.37
N GLU A 150 7.28 -36.05 8.91
CA GLU A 150 7.29 -36.92 10.08
C GLU A 150 8.17 -38.15 9.87
N VAL A 151 8.02 -38.86 8.74
CA VAL A 151 8.89 -40.00 8.39
C VAL A 151 10.38 -39.59 8.30
N LEU A 152 10.69 -38.42 7.73
CA LEU A 152 12.07 -37.92 7.68
C LEU A 152 12.63 -37.60 9.06
N ILE A 153 11.79 -37.10 9.97
CA ILE A 153 12.16 -36.83 11.36
C ILE A 153 12.48 -38.15 12.07
N ASP A 154 11.65 -39.17 11.92
CA ASP A 154 11.88 -40.50 12.50
C ASP A 154 13.19 -41.12 11.99
N GLN A 155 13.42 -41.07 10.67
CA GLN A 155 14.67 -41.57 10.06
C GLN A 155 15.91 -40.82 10.55
N MET A 156 15.79 -39.51 10.76
CA MET A 156 16.87 -38.70 11.30
C MET A 156 17.19 -39.10 12.74
N GLU A 157 16.17 -39.35 13.57
CA GLU A 157 16.34 -39.82 14.95
C GLU A 157 17.08 -41.16 15.00
N GLU A 158 16.64 -42.14 14.19
CA GLU A 158 17.30 -43.44 14.08
C GLU A 158 18.77 -43.31 13.68
N ALA A 159 19.07 -42.47 12.68
CA ALA A 159 20.43 -42.24 12.19
C ALA A 159 21.33 -41.60 13.25
N VAL A 160 20.79 -40.68 14.08
CA VAL A 160 21.51 -40.06 15.20
C VAL A 160 21.84 -41.10 16.27
N LEU A 161 20.85 -41.90 16.69
CA LEU A 161 21.02 -42.92 17.72
C LEU A 161 22.07 -43.96 17.31
N ALA A 162 22.01 -44.45 16.07
CA ALA A 162 22.96 -45.44 15.55
C ALA A 162 24.42 -44.92 15.58
N LYS A 163 24.63 -43.64 15.23
CA LYS A 163 25.97 -43.02 15.29
C LYS A 163 26.47 -42.84 16.73
N GLN A 164 25.58 -42.59 17.69
CA GLN A 164 25.95 -42.49 19.10
C GLN A 164 26.30 -43.85 19.73
N THR A 165 25.64 -44.94 19.28
CA THR A 165 25.93 -46.28 19.80
C THR A 165 27.22 -46.87 19.22
N GLY A 166 27.56 -46.55 17.97
CA GLY A 166 28.82 -46.98 17.33
C GLY A 166 30.07 -46.18 17.72
N GLN A 167 29.93 -45.17 18.59
CA GLN A 167 31.05 -44.40 19.17
C GLN A 167 31.45 -44.87 20.59
N ARG A 168 30.85 -45.93 21.10
CA ARG A 168 31.23 -46.62 22.35
C ARG A 168 31.93 -47.93 22.06
#